data_AF-A0A962G3N2-F1
#
_entry.id   AF-A0A962G3N2-F1
#
_cell.length_a   1.000
_cell.length_b   1.000
_cell.length_c   1.000
_cell.angle_alpha   90.00
_cell.angle_beta   90.00
_cell.angle_gamma   90.00
#
_symmetry.space_group_name_H-M   'P 1'
#
loop_
_entity.id
_entity.type
_entity.pdbx_description
1 polymer ?
#
loop_
_entity_poly.entity_id
_entity_poly.type
_entity_poly.pdbx_seq_one_letter_code
_entity_poly.pdbx_strand_id
1 'polypeptide(L)'
;MRARILTVLRSGGEYRSEHVERLRQQCAEHAPGVQFDCLTEGAGLESDWPGWWAKIECFRVPGPVLYMDLDTTVLGSLEPLLQAAEQNDFIALRDFNPNQREMGSGLMAWRGDMSHLLREFERDPTEHMARCTTPRYWGDQGFIEPLTKGRAYWQDVVPGAVVSFKKHCAEGVPRGARVVCFHGKPRPWEVKGRARG
;
A
#
# COMPACT_ATOMS: atom_id res chain seq x y z
N MET A 1 4.61 3.04 -20.47
CA MET A 1 3.82 4.10 -19.79
C MET A 1 4.35 4.18 -18.39
N ARG A 2 4.66 5.39 -17.87
CA ARG A 2 5.23 5.51 -16.52
C ARG A 2 4.19 5.17 -15.46
N ALA A 3 4.57 4.42 -14.42
CA ALA A 3 3.67 4.13 -13.30
C ALA A 3 3.21 5.42 -12.61
N ARG A 4 1.93 5.47 -12.20
CA ARG A 4 1.40 6.50 -11.28
C ARG A 4 1.43 6.01 -9.83
N ILE A 5 1.45 6.94 -8.88
CA ILE A 5 1.33 6.65 -7.45
C ILE A 5 -0.13 6.84 -7.04
N LEU A 6 -0.67 5.88 -6.28
CA LEU A 6 -2.06 5.89 -5.83
C LEU A 6 -2.13 5.67 -4.32
N THR A 7 -3.04 6.37 -3.65
CA THR A 7 -3.41 6.11 -2.27
C THR A 7 -4.93 6.26 -2.08
N VAL A 8 -5.43 5.85 -0.93
CA VAL A 8 -6.85 5.94 -0.57
C VAL A 8 -6.97 6.61 0.80
N LEU A 9 -7.86 7.58 0.91
CA LEU A 9 -8.30 8.18 2.17
C LEU A 9 -9.81 8.02 2.30
N ARG A 10 -10.23 7.23 3.30
CA ARG A 10 -11.62 7.19 3.79
C ARG A 10 -11.72 8.03 5.07
N SER A 11 -12.67 8.94 5.10
CA SER A 11 -12.95 9.80 6.25
C SER A 11 -13.55 9.01 7.41
N GLY A 12 -13.51 9.59 8.62
CA GLY A 12 -14.05 8.96 9.85
C GLY A 12 -13.05 8.06 10.60
N GLY A 13 -11.84 7.87 10.08
CA GLY A 13 -10.76 7.15 10.74
C GLY A 13 -9.69 8.08 11.38
N GLU A 14 -8.56 7.48 11.77
CA GLU A 14 -7.41 8.24 12.27
C GLU A 14 -6.67 9.01 11.15
N TYR A 15 -6.87 8.62 9.89
CA TYR A 15 -6.20 9.24 8.75
C TYR A 15 -6.94 10.49 8.27
N ARG A 16 -6.17 11.51 7.90
CA ARG A 16 -6.66 12.84 7.51
C ARG A 16 -5.96 13.31 6.24
N SER A 17 -6.49 14.37 5.62
CA SER A 17 -5.91 14.99 4.43
C SER A 17 -4.44 15.40 4.60
N GLU A 18 -4.04 15.81 5.80
CA GLU A 18 -2.64 16.12 6.13
C GLU A 18 -1.69 14.92 5.99
N HIS A 19 -2.18 13.69 6.20
CA HIS A 19 -1.38 12.48 6.00
C HIS A 19 -1.21 12.16 4.51
N VAL A 20 -2.22 12.48 3.69
CA VAL A 20 -2.13 12.40 2.23
C VAL A 20 -1.11 13.42 1.72
N GLU A 21 -1.19 14.67 2.19
CA GLU A 21 -0.25 15.73 1.81
C GLU A 21 1.19 15.37 2.21
N ARG A 22 1.39 14.83 3.40
CA ARG A 22 2.71 14.33 3.83
C ARG A 22 3.26 13.28 2.86
N LEU A 23 2.46 12.25 2.51
CA LEU A 23 2.90 11.21 1.58
C LEU A 23 3.15 11.77 0.18
N ARG A 24 2.26 12.65 -0.31
CA ARG A 24 2.38 13.34 -1.60
C ARG A 24 3.69 14.12 -1.70
N GLN A 25 4.06 14.89 -0.67
CA GLN A 25 5.31 15.64 -0.64
C GLN A 25 6.52 14.73 -0.73
N GLN A 26 6.55 13.64 0.05
CA GLN A 26 7.65 12.67 0.01
C GLN A 26 7.75 11.97 -1.36
N CYS A 27 6.60 11.65 -1.97
CA CYS A 27 6.57 11.11 -3.34
C CYS A 27 7.06 12.14 -4.37
N ALA A 28 6.68 13.41 -4.26
CA ALA A 28 7.14 14.46 -5.18
C ALA A 28 8.65 14.70 -5.08
N GLU A 29 9.22 14.62 -3.87
CA GLU A 29 10.66 14.72 -3.63
C GLU A 29 11.43 13.54 -4.24
N HIS A 30 10.91 12.32 -4.08
CA HIS A 30 11.62 11.09 -4.46
C HIS A 30 11.19 10.49 -5.80
N ALA A 31 10.19 11.06 -6.46
CA ALA A 31 9.69 10.69 -7.78
C ALA A 31 9.15 11.93 -8.53
N PRO A 32 10.00 12.93 -8.79
CA PRO A 32 9.56 14.17 -9.43
C PRO A 32 8.90 13.91 -10.79
N GLY A 33 7.79 14.59 -11.02
CA GLY A 33 7.00 14.49 -12.24
C GLY A 33 6.14 13.21 -12.36
N VAL A 34 6.10 12.36 -11.33
CA VAL A 34 5.18 11.21 -11.28
C VAL A 34 3.82 11.68 -10.77
N GLN A 35 2.75 11.26 -11.46
CA GLN A 35 1.38 11.55 -11.04
C GLN A 35 1.10 10.89 -9.67
N PHE A 36 0.53 11.65 -8.74
CA PHE A 36 0.06 11.17 -7.44
C PHE A 36 -1.45 11.40 -7.32
N ASP A 37 -2.20 10.31 -7.24
CA ASP A 37 -3.65 10.33 -7.09
C ASP A 37 -4.06 9.81 -5.71
N CYS A 38 -5.13 10.39 -5.14
CA CYS A 38 -5.73 9.93 -3.90
C CYS A 38 -7.22 9.73 -4.14
N LEU A 39 -7.73 8.51 -3.93
CA LEU A 39 -9.17 8.30 -3.93
C LEU A 39 -9.74 8.73 -2.58
N THR A 40 -10.80 9.54 -2.60
CA THR A 40 -11.51 10.04 -1.43
C THR A 40 -13.02 9.99 -1.64
N GLU A 41 -13.80 10.25 -0.60
CA GLU A 41 -15.21 10.59 -0.78
C GLU A 41 -15.36 11.78 -1.75
N GLY A 42 -16.23 11.64 -2.74
CA GLY A 42 -16.44 12.66 -3.78
C GLY A 42 -15.37 12.70 -4.88
N ALA A 43 -14.30 11.89 -4.77
CA ALA A 43 -13.26 11.78 -5.79
C ALA A 43 -12.73 10.34 -5.86
N GLY A 44 -13.45 9.47 -6.56
CA GLY A 44 -13.00 8.12 -6.92
C GLY A 44 -13.40 6.99 -5.96
N LEU A 45 -13.80 7.27 -4.71
CA LEU A 45 -14.52 6.30 -3.88
C LEU A 45 -16.02 6.41 -4.15
N GLU A 46 -16.62 5.32 -4.62
CA GLU A 46 -18.05 5.23 -4.98
C GLU A 46 -18.86 4.45 -3.93
N SER A 47 -18.21 3.63 -3.12
CA SER A 47 -18.86 2.87 -2.04
C SER A 47 -18.80 3.60 -0.71
N ASP A 48 -19.58 3.13 0.26
CA ASP A 48 -19.50 3.51 1.67
C ASP A 48 -18.70 2.49 2.52
N TRP A 49 -17.83 1.69 1.88
CA TRP A 49 -17.10 0.65 2.62
C TRP A 49 -16.18 1.24 3.70
N PRO A 50 -16.23 0.70 4.93
CA PRO A 50 -15.62 1.34 6.08
C PRO A 50 -14.10 1.14 6.14
N GLY A 51 -13.40 2.17 6.61
CA GLY A 51 -11.98 2.08 6.94
C GLY A 51 -11.11 1.57 5.78
N TRP A 52 -10.30 0.54 6.04
CA TRP A 52 -9.39 -0.03 5.05
C TRP A 52 -10.11 -0.71 3.87
N TRP A 53 -11.41 -1.03 3.98
CA TRP A 53 -12.12 -1.71 2.90
C TRP A 53 -12.34 -0.81 1.68
N ALA A 54 -12.34 0.51 1.87
CA ALA A 54 -12.34 1.48 0.77
C ALA A 54 -11.14 1.30 -0.19
N LYS A 55 -10.05 0.70 0.30
CA LYS A 55 -8.86 0.39 -0.51
C LYS A 55 -9.18 -0.47 -1.72
N ILE A 56 -10.15 -1.37 -1.62
CA ILE A 56 -10.50 -2.29 -2.72
C ILE A 56 -10.90 -1.54 -3.98
N GLU A 57 -11.47 -0.34 -3.87
CA GLU A 57 -11.82 0.51 -5.02
C GLU A 57 -10.60 1.00 -5.81
N CYS A 58 -9.39 0.95 -5.24
CA CYS A 58 -8.17 1.33 -5.96
C CYS A 58 -7.93 0.45 -7.20
N PHE A 59 -8.43 -0.79 -7.20
CA PHE A 59 -8.33 -1.72 -8.33
C PHE A 59 -9.23 -1.35 -9.52
N ARG A 60 -10.09 -0.33 -9.40
CA ARG A 60 -10.77 0.29 -10.56
C ARG A 60 -9.77 1.02 -11.47
N VAL A 61 -8.63 1.47 -10.93
CA VAL A 61 -7.62 2.21 -11.68
C VAL A 61 -6.70 1.23 -12.42
N PRO A 62 -6.66 1.25 -13.77
CA PRO A 62 -5.75 0.39 -14.52
C PRO A 62 -4.29 0.82 -14.32
N GLY A 63 -3.41 -0.18 -14.29
CA GLY A 63 -1.97 -0.04 -14.16
C GLY A 63 -1.27 0.53 -15.41
N PRO A 64 0.00 0.93 -15.30
CA PRO A 64 0.88 0.69 -14.15
C PRO A 64 0.61 1.62 -12.96
N VAL A 65 0.43 1.04 -11.78
CA VAL A 65 0.16 1.75 -10.51
C VAL A 65 1.10 1.24 -9.42
N LEU A 66 1.63 2.18 -8.61
CA LEU A 66 2.24 1.94 -7.31
C LEU A 66 1.30 2.45 -6.22
N TYR A 67 0.65 1.54 -5.50
CA TYR A 67 -0.24 1.85 -4.38
C TYR A 67 0.52 1.91 -3.06
N MET A 68 0.23 2.90 -2.22
CA MET A 68 0.85 3.09 -0.90
C MET A 68 -0.21 3.43 0.17
N ASP A 69 -0.21 2.70 1.29
CA ASP A 69 -0.99 3.08 2.48
C ASP A 69 -0.44 4.37 3.12
N LEU A 70 -1.32 5.15 3.76
CA LEU A 70 -0.99 6.46 4.35
C LEU A 70 -0.05 6.38 5.58
N ASP A 71 0.18 5.18 6.13
CA ASP A 71 1.21 4.92 7.14
C ASP A 71 2.58 4.55 6.51
N THR A 72 2.76 4.83 5.23
CA THR A 72 4.05 4.69 4.56
C THR A 72 4.87 5.99 4.65
N THR A 73 6.19 5.85 4.79
CA THR A 73 7.16 6.95 4.67
C THR A 73 8.12 6.66 3.51
N VAL A 74 8.32 7.64 2.64
CA VAL A 74 9.31 7.57 1.55
C VAL A 74 10.54 8.38 1.95
N LEU A 75 11.71 7.78 1.79
CA LEU A 75 13.02 8.31 2.22
C LEU A 75 14.07 8.33 1.10
N GLY A 76 13.76 7.70 -0.05
CA GLY A 76 14.69 7.60 -1.16
C GLY A 76 13.95 7.42 -2.48
N SER A 77 14.69 7.58 -3.58
CA SER A 77 14.11 7.57 -4.93
C SER A 77 13.19 6.35 -5.16
N LEU A 78 11.98 6.58 -5.66
CA LEU A 78 11.01 5.51 -5.95
C LEU A 78 11.22 4.86 -7.32
N GLU A 79 12.20 5.31 -8.10
CA GLU A 79 12.42 4.85 -9.48
C GLU A 79 12.50 3.31 -9.60
N PRO A 80 13.20 2.56 -8.71
CA PRO A 80 13.19 1.10 -8.78
C PRO A 80 11.80 0.48 -8.56
N LEU A 81 10.97 1.08 -7.70
CA LEU A 81 9.62 0.59 -7.43
C LEU A 81 8.67 0.89 -8.60
N LEU A 82 8.82 2.07 -9.21
CA LEU A 82 8.04 2.45 -10.39
C LEU A 82 8.37 1.55 -11.59
N GLN A 83 9.66 1.29 -11.84
CA GLN A 83 10.09 0.35 -12.89
C GLN A 83 9.56 -1.06 -12.63
N ALA A 84 9.62 -1.52 -11.39
CA ALA A 84 9.05 -2.81 -11.02
C ALA A 84 7.53 -2.87 -11.28
N ALA A 85 6.79 -1.81 -10.97
CA ALA A 85 5.35 -1.71 -11.24
C ALA A 85 5.01 -1.76 -12.74
N GLU A 86 5.93 -1.33 -13.61
CA GLU A 86 5.76 -1.39 -15.07
C GLU A 86 6.08 -2.77 -15.67
N GLN A 87 6.80 -3.62 -14.95
CA GLN A 87 7.35 -4.88 -15.45
C GLN A 87 6.67 -6.13 -14.89
N ASN A 88 5.91 -6.00 -13.80
CA ASN A 88 5.28 -7.13 -13.11
C ASN A 88 3.77 -7.00 -13.14
N ASP A 89 3.07 -8.14 -13.26
CA ASP A 89 1.61 -8.15 -13.28
C ASP A 89 1.05 -7.71 -11.93
N PHE A 90 1.56 -8.25 -10.82
CA PHE A 90 1.20 -7.85 -9.47
C PHE A 90 2.38 -8.03 -8.49
N ILE A 91 2.63 -7.02 -7.66
CA ILE A 91 3.61 -7.04 -6.57
C ILE A 91 2.92 -6.64 -5.28
N ALA A 92 3.23 -7.32 -4.17
CA ALA A 92 2.79 -6.92 -2.83
C ALA A 92 3.93 -7.06 -1.81
N LEU A 93 3.67 -6.67 -0.56
CA LEU A 93 4.59 -6.97 0.53
C LEU A 93 4.48 -8.47 0.84
N ARG A 94 5.63 -9.12 1.01
CA ARG A 94 5.67 -10.31 1.86
C ARG A 94 5.40 -9.84 3.28
N ASP A 95 4.47 -10.50 3.98
CA ASP A 95 4.10 -10.03 5.31
C ASP A 95 5.32 -10.05 6.25
N PHE A 96 5.44 -8.99 7.05
CA PHE A 96 6.56 -8.83 7.98
C PHE A 96 6.41 -9.69 9.25
N ASN A 97 5.31 -10.44 9.38
CA ASN A 97 5.05 -11.46 10.37
C ASN A 97 4.59 -12.77 9.68
N PRO A 98 5.53 -13.53 9.09
CA PRO A 98 5.22 -14.69 8.23
C PRO A 98 4.48 -15.82 8.96
N ASN A 99 4.53 -15.85 10.29
CA ASN A 99 3.79 -16.83 11.10
C ASN A 99 2.29 -16.56 11.13
N GLN A 100 1.84 -15.38 10.71
CA GLN A 100 0.42 -14.99 10.72
C GLN A 100 -0.19 -15.02 9.33
N ARG A 101 0.54 -14.60 8.29
CA ARG A 101 0.03 -14.47 6.92
C ARG A 101 1.18 -14.37 5.92
N GLU A 102 0.86 -14.46 4.63
CA GLU A 102 1.87 -14.46 3.57
C GLU A 102 2.05 -13.07 2.93
N MET A 103 0.96 -12.31 2.79
CA MET A 103 0.95 -11.05 2.04
C MET A 103 0.46 -9.86 2.89
N GLY A 104 1.10 -8.71 2.71
CA GLY A 104 0.62 -7.41 3.17
C GLY A 104 0.25 -6.50 1.99
N SER A 105 -0.86 -5.78 2.11
CA SER A 105 -1.42 -4.88 1.07
C SER A 105 -1.04 -3.40 1.25
N GLY A 106 -0.18 -3.07 2.21
CA GLY A 106 0.20 -1.68 2.50
C GLY A 106 1.10 -1.02 1.46
N LEU A 107 1.75 -1.83 0.61
CA LEU A 107 2.47 -1.39 -0.57
C LEU A 107 2.23 -2.43 -1.66
N MET A 108 1.57 -2.03 -2.75
CA MET A 108 1.23 -2.91 -3.86
C MET A 108 1.59 -2.25 -5.19
N ALA A 109 1.80 -3.04 -6.22
CA ALA A 109 1.85 -2.55 -7.59
C ALA A 109 1.16 -3.52 -8.53
N TRP A 110 0.60 -3.00 -9.60
CA TRP A 110 0.04 -3.83 -10.67
C TRP A 110 0.17 -3.15 -12.02
N ARG A 111 0.17 -4.00 -13.05
CA ARG A 111 0.18 -3.62 -14.46
C ARG A 111 -1.11 -4.09 -15.11
N GLY A 112 -1.70 -3.22 -15.94
CA GLY A 112 -2.95 -3.54 -16.63
C GLY A 112 -4.16 -3.55 -15.70
N ASP A 113 -5.17 -4.33 -16.05
CA ASP A 113 -6.47 -4.32 -15.39
C ASP A 113 -6.54 -5.30 -14.20
N MET A 114 -6.79 -4.76 -13.00
CA MET A 114 -7.02 -5.52 -11.76
C MET A 114 -8.46 -5.42 -11.26
N SER A 115 -9.39 -4.88 -12.06
CA SER A 115 -10.79 -4.67 -11.69
C SER A 115 -11.55 -5.96 -11.33
N HIS A 116 -10.99 -7.14 -11.62
CA HIS A 116 -11.54 -8.41 -11.15
C HIS A 116 -11.54 -8.51 -9.61
N LEU A 117 -10.58 -7.88 -8.92
CA LEU A 117 -10.52 -7.84 -7.45
C LEU A 117 -11.69 -7.03 -6.89
N LEU A 118 -11.95 -5.86 -7.48
CA LEU A 118 -13.10 -5.03 -7.14
C LEU A 118 -14.41 -5.75 -7.42
N ARG A 119 -14.57 -6.28 -8.64
CA ARG A 119 -15.79 -7.01 -9.04
C ARG A 119 -16.08 -8.19 -8.14
N GLU A 120 -15.07 -8.96 -7.74
CA GLU A 120 -15.26 -10.09 -6.84
C GLU A 120 -15.74 -9.60 -5.46
N PHE A 121 -15.14 -8.53 -4.93
CA PHE A 121 -15.54 -7.97 -3.63
C PHE A 121 -16.99 -7.44 -3.67
N GLU A 122 -17.39 -6.81 -4.77
CA GLU A 122 -18.74 -6.27 -4.98
C GLU A 122 -19.84 -7.33 -4.99
N ARG A 123 -19.51 -8.62 -5.19
CA ARG A 123 -20.52 -9.70 -5.20
C ARG A 123 -21.16 -9.89 -3.84
N ASP A 124 -20.36 -9.82 -2.78
CA ASP A 124 -20.84 -9.91 -1.40
C ASP A 124 -19.85 -9.21 -0.43
N PRO A 125 -19.81 -7.87 -0.40
CA PRO A 125 -18.89 -7.14 0.46
C PRO A 125 -19.07 -7.51 1.93
N THR A 126 -20.31 -7.72 2.38
CA THR A 126 -20.63 -8.05 3.76
C THR A 126 -20.01 -9.39 4.17
N GLU A 127 -20.18 -10.44 3.36
CA GLU A 127 -19.59 -11.76 3.62
C GLU A 127 -18.06 -11.72 3.57
N HIS A 128 -17.48 -11.04 2.58
CA HIS A 128 -16.02 -10.90 2.48
C HIS A 128 -15.44 -10.20 3.72
N MET A 129 -16.06 -9.10 4.16
CA MET A 129 -15.64 -8.40 5.38
C MET A 129 -15.78 -9.28 6.63
N ALA A 130 -16.87 -10.03 6.76
CA ALA A 130 -17.14 -10.89 7.91
C ALA A 130 -16.12 -12.03 8.05
N ARG A 131 -15.73 -12.64 6.92
CA ARG A 131 -14.74 -13.74 6.88
C ARG A 131 -13.31 -13.27 7.13
N CYS A 132 -13.00 -12.01 6.81
CA CYS A 132 -11.65 -11.46 6.90
C CYS A 132 -11.32 -10.88 8.29
N THR A 133 -11.67 -11.63 9.34
CA THR A 133 -11.54 -11.23 10.75
C THR A 133 -10.66 -12.18 11.56
N THR A 134 -10.04 -13.17 10.92
CA THR A 134 -9.08 -14.08 11.57
C THR A 134 -7.64 -13.62 11.35
N PRO A 135 -6.67 -14.01 12.19
CA PRO A 135 -5.27 -13.60 12.01
C PRO A 135 -4.68 -13.90 10.61
N ARG A 136 -5.12 -15.01 9.98
CA ARG A 136 -4.69 -15.46 8.65
C ARG A 136 -5.30 -14.67 7.50
N TYR A 137 -6.52 -14.16 7.68
CA TYR A 137 -7.30 -13.48 6.65
C TYR A 137 -7.67 -12.05 7.06
N TRP A 138 -6.85 -11.38 7.86
CA TRP A 138 -7.26 -10.12 8.50
C TRP A 138 -7.34 -8.95 7.51
N GLY A 139 -8.52 -8.34 7.40
CA GLY A 139 -8.74 -7.11 6.61
C GLY A 139 -8.61 -7.31 5.10
N ASP A 140 -8.36 -6.20 4.40
CA ASP A 140 -8.34 -6.16 2.93
C ASP A 140 -7.29 -7.11 2.30
N GLN A 141 -6.12 -7.25 2.93
CA GLN A 141 -5.10 -8.20 2.47
C GLN A 141 -5.58 -9.65 2.51
N GLY A 142 -6.42 -10.03 3.48
CA GLY A 142 -6.98 -11.38 3.58
C GLY A 142 -7.91 -11.73 2.43
N PHE A 143 -8.57 -10.71 1.86
CA PHE A 143 -9.39 -10.84 0.66
C PHE A 143 -8.55 -10.84 -0.62
N ILE A 144 -7.55 -9.96 -0.73
CA ILE A 144 -6.73 -9.82 -1.95
C ILE A 144 -5.82 -11.04 -2.17
N GLU A 145 -5.27 -11.60 -1.09
CA GLU A 145 -4.25 -12.66 -1.15
C GLU A 145 -4.69 -13.93 -1.91
N PRO A 146 -5.87 -14.53 -1.71
CA PRO A 146 -6.26 -15.71 -2.49
C PRO A 146 -6.47 -15.42 -3.99
N LEU A 147 -6.70 -14.17 -4.37
CA LEU A 147 -7.03 -13.76 -5.74
C LEU A 147 -5.80 -13.37 -6.57
N THR A 148 -4.67 -13.04 -5.94
CA THR A 148 -3.42 -12.65 -6.65
C THR A 148 -2.33 -13.72 -6.60
N LYS A 149 -2.70 -15.00 -6.80
CA LYS A 149 -1.74 -16.11 -6.85
C LYS A 149 -0.68 -15.88 -7.94
N GLY A 150 0.58 -16.20 -7.65
CA GLY A 150 1.70 -15.95 -8.56
C GLY A 150 2.28 -14.53 -8.51
N ARG A 151 1.78 -13.69 -7.60
CA ARG A 151 2.36 -12.37 -7.29
C ARG A 151 3.86 -12.44 -7.02
N ALA A 152 4.56 -11.36 -7.37
CA ALA A 152 5.89 -11.09 -6.88
C ALA A 152 5.84 -10.38 -5.50
N TYR A 153 6.96 -10.36 -4.81
CA TYR A 153 7.10 -9.65 -3.54
C TYR A 153 8.14 -8.53 -3.64
N TRP A 154 7.85 -7.38 -3.02
CA TRP A 154 8.79 -6.24 -2.98
C TRP A 154 10.18 -6.62 -2.47
N GLN A 155 10.22 -7.49 -1.48
CA GLN A 155 11.45 -7.99 -0.87
C GLN A 155 12.32 -8.80 -1.84
N ASP A 156 11.72 -9.39 -2.87
CA ASP A 156 12.44 -10.17 -3.89
C ASP A 156 12.77 -9.31 -5.12
N VAL A 157 11.86 -8.39 -5.50
CA VAL A 157 11.99 -7.56 -6.70
C VAL A 157 12.96 -6.39 -6.51
N VAL A 158 12.94 -5.75 -5.33
CA VAL A 158 13.85 -4.64 -4.96
C VAL A 158 14.39 -4.86 -3.54
N PRO A 159 15.31 -5.83 -3.35
CA PRO A 159 15.77 -6.24 -2.03
C PRO A 159 16.31 -5.08 -1.18
N GLY A 160 15.84 -5.01 0.07
CA GLY A 160 16.25 -3.98 1.03
C GLY A 160 15.63 -2.59 0.83
N ALA A 161 14.96 -2.33 -0.30
CA ALA A 161 14.34 -1.03 -0.56
C ALA A 161 13.08 -0.77 0.27
N VAL A 162 12.37 -1.82 0.65
CA VAL A 162 11.10 -1.73 1.39
C VAL A 162 11.24 -2.43 2.73
N VAL A 163 11.06 -1.69 3.82
CA VAL A 163 11.28 -2.21 5.18
C VAL A 163 10.12 -1.88 6.12
N SER A 164 9.85 -2.78 7.05
CA SER A 164 9.00 -2.47 8.20
C SER A 164 9.73 -1.62 9.24
N PHE A 165 9.07 -0.56 9.74
CA PHE A 165 9.57 0.24 10.86
C PHE A 165 9.83 -0.63 12.11
N LYS A 166 8.85 -1.44 12.51
CA LYS A 166 8.93 -2.27 13.73
C LYS A 166 10.00 -3.35 13.67
N LYS A 167 10.22 -3.94 12.50
CA LYS A 167 11.09 -5.10 12.35
C LYS A 167 12.52 -4.74 11.99
N HIS A 168 12.74 -3.62 11.31
CA HIS A 168 14.05 -3.29 10.76
C HIS A 168 14.62 -1.97 11.25
N CYS A 169 13.82 -1.08 11.85
CA CYS A 169 14.28 0.27 12.20
C CYS A 169 14.59 0.46 13.70
N ALA A 170 14.80 -0.62 14.45
CA ALA A 170 15.09 -0.55 15.88
C ALA A 170 16.37 0.24 16.19
N GLU A 171 17.39 0.06 15.36
CA GLU A 171 18.71 0.71 15.45
C GLU A 171 18.86 1.91 14.49
N GLY A 172 17.77 2.32 13.84
CA GLY A 172 17.77 3.31 12.77
C GLY A 172 17.34 2.71 11.42
N VAL A 173 17.07 3.57 10.44
CA VAL A 173 16.64 3.12 9.11
C VAL A 173 17.81 2.42 8.42
N PRO A 174 17.64 1.17 7.93
CA PRO A 174 18.70 0.46 7.22
C PRO A 174 19.17 1.23 5.98
N ARG A 175 20.49 1.22 5.74
CA ARG A 175 21.07 1.85 4.55
C ARG A 175 20.45 1.27 3.28
N GLY A 176 20.01 2.14 2.38
CA GLY A 176 19.40 1.75 1.10
C GLY A 176 17.89 1.50 1.18
N ALA A 177 17.27 1.56 2.36
CA ALA A 177 15.83 1.60 2.47
C ALA A 177 15.30 2.88 1.79
N ARG A 178 14.26 2.72 0.97
CA ARG A 178 13.59 3.79 0.22
C ARG A 178 12.19 4.03 0.73
N VAL A 179 11.53 2.97 1.21
CA VAL A 179 10.17 2.98 1.73
C VAL A 179 10.14 2.28 3.09
N VAL A 180 9.54 2.94 4.07
CA VAL A 180 9.32 2.41 5.42
C VAL A 180 7.83 2.27 5.67
N CYS A 181 7.37 1.05 5.90
CA CYS A 181 5.97 0.74 6.22
C CYS A 181 5.75 0.76 7.74
N PHE A 182 4.85 1.65 8.22
CA PHE A 182 4.45 1.73 9.63
C PHE A 182 3.15 0.97 9.88
N HIS A 183 3.20 -0.35 9.66
CA HIS A 183 2.04 -1.21 9.89
C HIS A 183 1.61 -1.20 11.37
N GLY A 184 0.35 -0.84 11.62
CA GLY A 184 -0.19 -0.62 12.97
C GLY A 184 0.44 0.58 13.69
N LYS A 185 0.47 0.54 15.03
CA LYS A 185 1.12 1.59 15.86
C LYS A 185 2.59 1.29 16.14
N PRO A 186 3.51 2.27 16.17
CA PRO A 186 3.23 3.69 15.98
C PRO A 186 3.04 4.05 14.50
N ARG A 187 2.32 5.14 14.25
CA ARG A 187 2.20 5.83 12.96
C ARG A 187 3.42 6.72 12.72
N PRO A 188 3.72 7.12 11.47
CA PRO A 188 4.96 7.84 11.21
C PRO A 188 4.98 9.25 11.81
N TRP A 189 3.82 9.89 12.03
CA TRP A 189 3.73 11.19 12.73
C TRP A 189 3.82 11.06 14.25
N GLU A 190 3.75 9.86 14.82
CA GLU A 190 3.90 9.62 16.27
C GLU A 190 5.38 9.47 16.66
N VAL A 191 6.28 9.23 15.70
CA VAL A 191 7.71 9.06 15.94
C VAL A 191 8.48 10.36 15.67
N LYS A 192 9.02 10.99 16.72
CA LYS A 192 9.89 12.16 16.56
C LYS A 192 11.30 11.73 16.12
N GLY A 193 11.81 12.32 15.03
CA GLY A 193 13.24 12.33 14.69
C GLY A 193 13.90 11.02 14.19
N ARG A 194 13.23 9.87 14.19
CA ARG A 194 13.86 8.57 13.84
C ARG A 194 13.71 8.14 12.37
N ALA A 195 12.94 8.87 11.58
CA ALA A 195 12.71 8.55 10.16
C ALA A 195 13.53 9.42 9.19
N ARG A 196 14.30 10.40 9.69
CA ARG A 196 15.16 11.26 8.86
C ARG A 196 16.64 10.89 9.01
N GLY A 197 16.93 9.60 8.94
CA GLY A 197 18.30 9.09 8.91
C GLY A 197 18.95 9.38 7.56
#